data_AF-A0A7S0EP02-F1
#
_entry.id   AF-A0A7S0EP02-F1
#
_cell.length_a   1.000
_cell.length_b   1.000
_cell.length_c   1.000
_cell.angle_alpha   90.00
_cell.angle_beta   90.00
_cell.angle_gamma   90.00
#
_symmetry.space_group_name_H-M   'P 1'
#
loop_
_entity.id
_entity.type
_entity.pdbx_description
1 polymer ?
#
loop_
_entity_poly.entity_id
_entity_poly.type
_entity_poly.pdbx_seq_one_letter_code
_entity_poly.pdbx_strand_id
1 'polypeptide(L)'
;MQRLNGTELNKDDDVFFDFLGVYLFWYSADIAYFINIGVAALLLVWIFDKRGPLFLLRHVANAALRFVAPILASALSGAFMWSWSPLSWYSDPQHALVLFLPPSLAAALVVHSMSSSVSSSAMGGAAFLSIVQVAMTLLGIRSAYVIMLWTLPVAVVVYSIDVGSIFSRRMSRIRFLSSSDVNLVFLLLFAACCLAPVLYWFEVMRTVLAIFLPVMGRCGMILKPDLFISAIIGFFVSMLTLIPCSILGGLRSSPRQTRLLAPLLLLVSAYHAVLSKSKSSYSLERPKRLFVQHVERRSLNKASSSSSSS
;
A
#
# COMPACT_ATOMS: atom_id res chain seq x y z
N MET A 1 5.28 -21.53 -27.27
CA MET A 1 4.13 -20.89 -26.62
C MET A 1 2.86 -21.34 -27.33
N GLN A 2 2.32 -22.48 -26.89
CA GLN A 2 1.06 -23.02 -27.41
C GLN A 2 -0.09 -22.15 -26.88
N ARG A 3 -0.81 -21.50 -27.80
CA ARG A 3 -2.17 -21.04 -27.52
C ARG A 3 -3.02 -22.31 -27.32
N LEU A 4 -3.33 -22.60 -26.07
CA LEU A 4 -4.36 -23.58 -25.74
C LEU A 4 -5.70 -23.02 -26.24
N ASN A 5 -6.18 -23.59 -27.33
CA ASN A 5 -7.59 -23.52 -27.73
C ASN A 5 -8.40 -24.28 -26.68
N GLY A 6 -8.76 -23.60 -25.60
CA GLY A 6 -9.78 -24.02 -24.65
C GLY A 6 -10.95 -23.05 -24.76
N THR A 7 -11.89 -23.35 -25.65
CA THR A 7 -13.21 -22.70 -25.71
C THR A 7 -14.16 -23.35 -24.70
N GLU A 8 -13.71 -23.46 -23.45
CA GLU A 8 -14.62 -23.30 -22.32
C GLU A 8 -14.38 -21.87 -21.86
N LEU A 9 -15.29 -20.98 -22.26
CA LEU A 9 -15.39 -19.65 -21.68
C LEU A 9 -15.50 -19.88 -20.17
N ASN A 10 -14.42 -19.61 -19.43
CA ASN A 10 -14.34 -19.75 -17.99
C ASN A 10 -15.37 -18.78 -17.39
N LYS A 11 -16.61 -19.26 -17.26
CA LYS A 11 -17.78 -18.49 -16.81
C LYS A 11 -17.74 -18.24 -15.29
N ASP A 12 -16.71 -18.77 -14.63
CA ASP A 12 -16.46 -18.74 -13.20
C ASP A 12 -15.23 -17.88 -12.84
N ASP A 13 -14.93 -16.86 -13.66
CA ASP A 13 -13.91 -15.87 -13.34
C ASP A 13 -14.48 -14.82 -12.36
N ASP A 14 -14.77 -15.26 -11.13
CA ASP A 14 -15.21 -14.39 -10.05
C ASP A 14 -14.01 -13.70 -9.37
N VAL A 15 -14.20 -12.44 -8.99
CA VAL A 15 -13.24 -11.69 -8.19
C VAL A 15 -13.67 -11.80 -6.73
N PHE A 16 -12.83 -12.43 -5.92
CA PHE A 16 -13.01 -12.53 -4.49
C PHE A 16 -12.11 -11.53 -3.79
N PHE A 17 -12.67 -10.74 -2.88
CA PHE A 17 -11.87 -10.01 -1.92
C PHE A 17 -12.51 -9.98 -0.56
N ASP A 18 -11.67 -10.07 0.46
CA ASP A 18 -12.07 -10.02 1.85
C ASP A 18 -11.72 -8.66 2.44
N PHE A 19 -12.65 -8.07 3.19
CA PHE A 19 -12.43 -6.84 3.92
C PHE A 19 -12.18 -7.15 5.41
N LEU A 20 -10.90 -7.08 5.80
CA LEU A 20 -10.41 -7.24 7.17
C LEU A 20 -10.68 -8.62 7.82
N GLY A 21 -10.93 -9.68 7.05
CA GLY A 21 -11.28 -10.99 7.62
C GLY A 21 -12.74 -11.11 8.04
N VAL A 22 -13.57 -10.09 7.77
CA VAL A 22 -14.95 -10.00 8.28
C VAL A 22 -15.96 -10.22 7.17
N TYR A 23 -15.74 -9.64 6.00
CA TYR A 23 -16.70 -9.65 4.90
C TYR A 23 -16.04 -10.10 3.61
N LEU A 24 -16.51 -11.23 3.07
CA LEU A 24 -16.13 -11.70 1.75
C LEU A 24 -17.07 -11.10 0.70
N PHE A 25 -16.50 -10.33 -0.22
CA PHE A 25 -17.18 -9.83 -1.40
C PHE A 25 -16.80 -10.68 -2.61
N TRP A 26 -17.78 -11.04 -3.42
CA TRP A 26 -17.57 -11.68 -4.70
C TRP A 26 -18.47 -11.04 -5.76
N TYR A 27 -17.92 -10.87 -6.96
CA TYR A 27 -18.62 -10.33 -8.12
C TYR A 27 -17.89 -10.78 -9.38
N SER A 28 -18.61 -10.80 -10.50
CA SER A 28 -18.07 -11.28 -11.76
C SER A 28 -16.93 -10.39 -12.27
N ALA A 29 -15.98 -11.01 -12.97
CA ALA A 29 -14.90 -10.35 -13.71
C ALA A 29 -15.37 -9.15 -14.54
N ASP A 30 -16.53 -9.26 -15.19
CA ASP A 30 -17.07 -8.20 -16.04
C ASP A 30 -17.48 -6.99 -15.21
N ILE A 31 -18.18 -7.21 -14.09
CA ILE A 31 -18.52 -6.14 -13.15
C ILE A 31 -17.23 -5.49 -12.62
N ALA A 32 -16.21 -6.29 -12.29
CA ALA A 32 -14.92 -5.78 -11.85
C ALA A 32 -14.25 -4.89 -12.88
N TYR A 33 -14.29 -5.30 -14.14
CA TYR A 33 -13.76 -4.52 -15.26
C TYR A 33 -14.47 -3.16 -15.35
N PHE A 34 -15.81 -3.16 -15.39
CA PHE A 34 -16.58 -1.92 -15.53
C PHE A 34 -16.41 -0.97 -14.34
N ILE A 35 -16.40 -1.47 -13.10
CA ILE A 35 -16.21 -0.63 -11.92
C ILE A 35 -14.79 -0.04 -11.92
N ASN A 36 -13.76 -0.85 -12.18
CA ASN A 36 -12.38 -0.37 -12.17
C ASN A 36 -12.14 0.70 -13.25
N ILE A 37 -12.53 0.42 -14.49
CA ILE A 37 -12.39 1.37 -15.60
C ILE A 37 -13.28 2.59 -15.37
N GLY A 38 -14.51 2.42 -14.88
CA GLY A 38 -15.44 3.51 -14.60
C GLY A 38 -14.90 4.50 -13.57
N VAL A 39 -14.43 4.02 -12.42
CA VAL A 39 -13.86 4.89 -11.36
C VAL A 39 -12.61 5.63 -11.87
N ALA A 40 -11.69 4.93 -12.53
CA ALA A 40 -10.48 5.52 -13.07
C ALA A 40 -10.78 6.56 -14.18
N ALA A 41 -11.68 6.22 -15.11
CA ALA A 41 -12.06 7.10 -16.21
C ALA A 41 -12.77 8.36 -15.70
N LEU A 42 -13.72 8.23 -14.76
CA LEU A 42 -14.40 9.38 -14.15
C LEU A 42 -13.38 10.36 -13.56
N LEU A 43 -12.44 9.87 -12.74
CA LEU A 43 -11.44 10.73 -12.13
C LEU A 43 -10.50 11.37 -13.17
N LEU A 44 -10.00 10.60 -14.14
CA LEU A 44 -9.08 11.10 -15.16
C LEU A 44 -9.75 12.13 -16.09
N VAL A 45 -10.98 11.86 -16.53
CA VAL A 45 -11.77 12.79 -17.34
C VAL A 45 -12.06 14.06 -16.56
N TRP A 46 -12.42 13.95 -15.29
CA TRP A 46 -12.63 15.13 -14.44
C TRP A 46 -11.37 15.98 -14.32
N ILE A 47 -10.20 15.38 -14.04
CA ILE A 47 -8.93 16.11 -13.94
C ILE A 47 -8.58 16.75 -15.28
N PHE A 48 -8.76 16.02 -16.38
CA PHE A 48 -8.49 16.51 -17.72
C PHE A 48 -9.36 17.72 -18.06
N ASP A 49 -10.68 17.65 -17.82
CA ASP A 49 -11.64 18.73 -18.08
C ASP A 49 -11.38 19.96 -17.19
N LYS A 50 -11.17 19.76 -15.88
CA LYS A 50 -11.07 20.88 -14.92
C LYS A 50 -9.68 21.48 -14.80
N ARG A 51 -8.62 20.73 -15.08
CA ARG A 51 -7.23 21.16 -14.85
C ARG A 51 -6.35 21.11 -16.11
N GLY A 52 -6.77 20.39 -17.14
CA GLY A 52 -6.04 20.26 -18.41
C GLY A 52 -4.93 19.21 -18.41
N PRO A 53 -4.40 18.87 -19.61
CA PRO A 53 -3.43 17.79 -19.80
C PRO A 53 -2.05 18.08 -19.19
N LEU A 54 -1.58 19.32 -19.24
CA LEU A 54 -0.28 19.71 -18.67
C LEU A 54 -0.25 19.53 -17.15
N PHE A 55 -1.38 19.83 -16.48
CA PHE A 55 -1.55 19.56 -15.06
C PHE A 55 -1.43 18.06 -14.79
N LEU A 56 -2.18 17.23 -15.54
CA LEU A 56 -2.16 15.78 -15.39
C LEU A 56 -0.74 15.23 -15.53
N LEU A 57 -0.03 15.58 -16.59
CA LEU A 57 1.34 15.09 -16.86
C LEU A 57 2.30 15.44 -15.71
N ARG A 58 2.34 16.72 -15.28
CA ARG A 58 3.22 17.18 -14.20
C ARG A 58 2.92 16.48 -12.88
N HIS A 59 1.64 16.36 -12.53
CA HIS A 59 1.24 15.82 -11.24
C HIS A 59 1.32 14.29 -11.18
N VAL A 60 1.14 13.60 -12.31
CA VAL A 60 1.41 12.16 -12.44
C VAL A 60 2.91 11.87 -12.35
N ALA A 61 3.76 12.66 -13.02
CA ALA A 61 5.22 12.50 -12.89
C ALA A 61 5.70 12.71 -11.45
N ASN A 62 5.19 13.75 -10.78
CA ASN A 62 5.48 13.98 -9.36
C ASN A 62 4.91 12.88 -8.45
N ALA A 63 3.77 12.28 -8.79
CA ALA A 63 3.23 11.13 -8.07
C ALA A 63 4.08 9.87 -8.26
N ALA A 64 4.57 9.61 -9.47
CA ALA A 64 5.50 8.52 -9.76
C ALA A 64 6.79 8.67 -8.94
N LEU A 65 7.35 9.87 -8.83
CA LEU A 65 8.51 10.13 -7.97
C LEU A 65 8.20 9.86 -6.49
N ARG A 66 7.04 10.32 -5.99
CA ARG A 66 6.58 10.04 -4.61
C ARG A 66 6.33 8.56 -4.36
N PHE A 67 5.98 7.81 -5.39
CA PHE A 67 5.79 6.37 -5.29
C PHE A 67 7.13 5.61 -5.28
N VAL A 68 8.08 6.00 -6.13
CA VAL A 68 9.36 5.29 -6.29
C VAL A 68 10.36 5.64 -5.19
N ALA A 69 10.43 6.88 -4.74
CA ALA A 69 11.45 7.32 -3.78
C ALA A 69 11.42 6.58 -2.43
N PRO A 70 10.26 6.32 -1.79
CA PRO A 70 10.20 5.53 -0.55
C PRO A 70 10.68 4.08 -0.76
N ILE A 71 10.31 3.47 -1.89
CA ILE A 71 10.75 2.11 -2.27
C ILE A 71 12.27 2.07 -2.38
N LEU A 72 12.86 3.01 -3.12
CA LEU A 72 14.31 3.08 -3.29
C LEU A 72 15.04 3.33 -1.97
N ALA A 73 14.55 4.24 -1.12
CA ALA A 73 15.17 4.52 0.17
C ALA A 73 15.16 3.30 1.10
N SER A 74 14.05 2.56 1.14
CA SER A 74 13.97 1.31 1.88
C SER A 74 14.87 0.22 1.28
N ALA A 75 14.88 0.08 -0.05
CA ALA A 75 15.75 -0.85 -0.77
C ALA A 75 17.24 -0.59 -0.50
N LEU A 76 17.67 0.67 -0.49
CA LEU A 76 19.04 1.07 -0.14
C LEU A 76 19.40 0.70 1.30
N SER A 77 18.48 0.89 2.25
CA SER A 77 18.67 0.41 3.63
C SER A 77 18.80 -1.12 3.70
N GLY A 78 17.98 -1.85 2.93
CA GLY A 78 18.10 -3.31 2.79
C GLY A 78 19.44 -3.75 2.21
N ALA A 79 19.92 -3.09 1.15
CA ALA A 79 21.23 -3.37 0.56
C ALA A 79 22.38 -3.09 1.53
N PHE A 80 22.26 -2.02 2.34
CA PHE A 80 23.21 -1.73 3.40
C PHE A 80 23.20 -2.83 4.47
N MET A 81 22.02 -3.22 4.96
CA MET A 81 21.88 -4.26 5.98
C MET A 81 22.37 -5.62 5.50
N TRP A 82 22.15 -5.95 4.22
CA TRP A 82 22.67 -7.15 3.59
C TRP A 82 24.19 -7.26 3.72
N SER A 83 24.90 -6.14 3.57
CA SER A 83 26.37 -6.09 3.69
C SER A 83 26.84 -5.95 5.14
N TRP A 84 26.06 -5.30 6.00
CA TRP A 84 26.46 -4.94 7.37
C TRP A 84 26.15 -6.01 8.41
N SER A 85 24.93 -6.55 8.40
CA SER A 85 24.45 -7.55 9.34
C SER A 85 23.25 -8.28 8.72
N PRO A 86 23.51 -9.26 7.83
CA PRO A 86 22.47 -9.91 7.05
C PRO A 86 21.49 -10.66 7.95
N LEU A 87 20.19 -10.55 7.63
CA LEU A 87 19.10 -11.23 8.35
C LEU A 87 19.13 -10.99 9.88
N SER A 88 19.66 -9.85 10.33
CA SER A 88 19.70 -9.52 11.77
C SER A 88 18.30 -9.42 12.38
N TRP A 89 17.34 -8.93 11.60
CA TRP A 89 15.91 -8.86 11.94
C TRP A 89 15.21 -10.21 11.96
N TYR A 90 15.81 -11.30 11.48
CA TYR A 90 15.12 -12.59 11.43
C TYR A 90 14.84 -13.17 12.83
N SER A 91 15.67 -12.85 13.84
CA SER A 91 15.36 -13.24 15.23
C SER A 91 14.13 -12.51 15.77
N ASP A 92 13.94 -11.26 15.37
CA ASP A 92 12.90 -10.36 15.87
C ASP A 92 12.30 -9.57 14.68
N PRO A 93 11.18 -10.04 14.09
CA PRO A 93 10.68 -9.49 12.84
C PRO A 93 10.20 -8.04 12.96
N GLN A 94 9.86 -7.59 14.16
CA GLN A 94 9.51 -6.19 14.40
C GLN A 94 10.72 -5.28 14.13
N HIS A 95 11.93 -5.79 14.34
CA HIS A 95 13.17 -5.09 14.00
C HIS A 95 13.31 -4.80 12.50
N ALA A 96 12.71 -5.61 11.62
CA ALA A 96 12.69 -5.33 10.17
C ALA A 96 11.93 -4.05 9.87
N LEU A 97 10.80 -3.82 10.55
CA LEU A 97 10.02 -2.59 10.42
C LEU A 97 10.85 -1.39 10.85
N VAL A 98 11.51 -1.46 12.02
CA VAL A 98 12.30 -0.33 12.52
C VAL A 98 13.54 -0.03 11.66
N LEU A 99 14.11 -1.03 10.99
CA LEU A 99 15.24 -0.83 10.07
C LEU A 99 14.80 -0.19 8.75
N PHE A 100 13.71 -0.67 8.16
CA PHE A 100 13.37 -0.39 6.75
C PHE A 100 12.23 0.62 6.57
N LEU A 101 11.34 0.77 7.55
CA LEU A 101 10.23 1.73 7.52
C LEU A 101 10.72 3.18 7.66
N PRO A 102 11.62 3.54 8.60
CA PRO A 102 12.00 4.94 8.78
C PRO A 102 12.71 5.57 7.57
N PRO A 103 13.64 4.91 6.86
CA PRO A 103 14.22 5.46 5.63
C PRO A 103 13.18 5.72 4.54
N SER A 104 12.21 4.81 4.42
CA SER A 104 11.10 4.95 3.48
C SER A 104 10.20 6.14 3.81
N LEU A 105 9.83 6.30 5.09
CA LEU A 105 9.04 7.43 5.57
C LEU A 105 9.79 8.76 5.45
N ALA A 106 11.09 8.78 5.75
CA ALA A 106 11.93 9.96 5.58
C ALA A 106 11.94 10.43 4.12
N ALA A 107 12.14 9.50 3.16
CA ALA A 107 12.06 9.80 1.75
C ALA A 107 10.67 10.29 1.33
N ALA A 108 9.60 9.65 1.81
CA ALA A 108 8.23 10.10 1.57
C ALA A 108 8.02 11.54 2.05
N LEU A 109 8.43 11.87 3.28
CA LEU A 109 8.33 13.22 3.84
C LEU A 109 9.08 14.26 3.00
N VAL A 110 10.31 13.94 2.57
CA VAL A 110 11.13 14.83 1.74
C VAL A 110 10.42 15.09 0.41
N VAL A 111 10.01 14.06 -0.32
CA VAL A 111 9.38 14.25 -1.64
C VAL A 111 7.99 14.88 -1.52
N HIS A 112 7.21 14.57 -0.48
CA HIS A 112 5.93 15.24 -0.24
C HIS A 112 6.09 16.72 0.12
N SER A 113 7.18 17.11 0.79
CA SER A 113 7.46 18.52 1.11
C SER A 113 7.74 19.39 -0.12
N MET A 114 8.05 18.77 -1.27
CA MET A 114 8.22 19.47 -2.55
C MET A 114 6.89 19.74 -3.27
N SER A 115 5.78 19.21 -2.76
CA SER A 115 4.47 19.40 -3.36
C SER A 115 3.92 20.80 -3.08
N SER A 116 3.32 21.42 -4.10
CA SER A 116 2.84 22.81 -4.01
C SER A 116 1.50 22.98 -3.28
N SER A 117 0.69 21.93 -3.17
CA SER A 117 -0.63 21.96 -2.53
C SER A 117 -1.16 20.54 -2.22
N VAL A 118 -2.01 20.40 -1.20
CA VAL A 118 -2.75 19.14 -0.88
C VAL A 118 -3.49 18.63 -2.08
N SER A 119 -4.31 19.52 -2.65
CA SER A 119 -5.31 19.12 -3.62
C SER A 119 -4.59 18.61 -4.86
N SER A 120 -3.54 19.31 -5.29
CA SER A 120 -2.73 18.89 -6.42
C SER A 120 -1.90 17.64 -6.14
N SER A 121 -1.41 17.47 -4.90
CA SER A 121 -0.72 16.27 -4.43
C SER A 121 -1.62 15.03 -4.48
N ALA A 122 -2.82 15.13 -3.91
CA ALA A 122 -3.79 14.04 -3.82
C ALA A 122 -4.35 13.69 -5.21
N MET A 123 -4.73 14.69 -6.01
CA MET A 123 -5.20 14.48 -7.38
C MET A 123 -4.11 13.85 -8.25
N GLY A 124 -2.85 14.28 -8.13
CA GLY A 124 -1.74 13.65 -8.84
C GLY A 124 -1.53 12.19 -8.47
N GLY A 125 -1.59 11.89 -7.17
CA GLY A 125 -1.49 10.51 -6.66
C GLY A 125 -2.63 9.64 -7.17
N ALA A 126 -3.86 10.14 -7.12
CA ALA A 126 -5.04 9.43 -7.58
C ALA A 126 -5.08 9.27 -9.10
N ALA A 127 -4.60 10.25 -9.87
CA ALA A 127 -4.42 10.12 -11.32
C ALA A 127 -3.39 9.05 -11.69
N PHE A 128 -2.22 9.05 -11.01
CA PHE A 128 -1.20 8.02 -11.21
C PHE A 128 -1.75 6.62 -10.90
N LEU A 129 -2.42 6.45 -9.76
CA LEU A 129 -3.05 5.19 -9.40
C LEU A 129 -4.19 4.80 -10.36
N SER A 130 -4.95 5.75 -10.90
CA SER A 130 -5.98 5.45 -11.91
C SER A 130 -5.38 4.92 -13.21
N ILE A 131 -4.24 5.46 -13.65
CA ILE A 131 -3.51 4.93 -14.82
C ILE A 131 -3.03 3.50 -14.55
N VAL A 132 -2.46 3.26 -13.36
CA VAL A 132 -2.03 1.92 -12.93
C VAL A 132 -3.21 0.96 -12.86
N GLN A 133 -4.34 1.41 -12.31
CA GLN A 133 -5.59 0.64 -12.20
C GLN A 133 -6.11 0.22 -13.57
N VAL A 134 -6.16 1.16 -14.54
CA VAL A 134 -6.56 0.85 -15.92
C VAL A 134 -5.59 -0.16 -16.54
N ALA A 135 -4.29 0.04 -16.40
CA ALA A 135 -3.28 -0.88 -16.92
C ALA A 135 -3.44 -2.29 -16.33
N MET A 136 -3.57 -2.41 -15.00
CA MET A 136 -3.80 -3.70 -14.32
C MET A 136 -5.09 -4.37 -14.79
N THR A 137 -6.16 -3.61 -14.94
CA THR A 137 -7.47 -4.12 -15.39
C THR A 137 -7.39 -4.63 -16.83
N LEU A 138 -6.75 -3.88 -17.74
CA LEU A 138 -6.55 -4.29 -19.14
C LEU A 138 -5.62 -5.50 -19.28
N LEU A 139 -4.69 -5.68 -18.35
CA LEU A 139 -3.82 -6.86 -18.26
C LEU A 139 -4.51 -8.09 -17.61
N GLY A 140 -5.79 -7.97 -17.22
CA GLY A 140 -6.54 -9.04 -16.57
C GLY A 140 -6.12 -9.31 -15.12
N ILE A 141 -5.40 -8.39 -14.47
CA ILE A 141 -4.98 -8.53 -13.08
C ILE A 141 -6.19 -8.28 -12.17
N ARG A 142 -6.73 -9.36 -11.61
CA ARG A 142 -7.95 -9.33 -10.78
C ARG A 142 -7.82 -8.51 -9.50
N SER A 143 -6.60 -8.27 -9.01
CA SER A 143 -6.34 -7.43 -7.82
C SER A 143 -6.36 -5.92 -8.09
N ALA A 144 -6.75 -5.47 -9.28
CA ALA A 144 -6.87 -4.04 -9.61
C ALA A 144 -7.83 -3.28 -8.67
N TYR A 145 -8.80 -3.97 -8.05
CA TYR A 145 -9.71 -3.38 -7.05
C TYR A 145 -8.96 -2.79 -5.84
N VAL A 146 -7.77 -3.30 -5.52
CA VAL A 146 -6.96 -2.75 -4.41
C VAL A 146 -6.56 -1.30 -4.71
N ILE A 147 -6.23 -0.99 -5.97
CA ILE A 147 -5.91 0.37 -6.41
C ILE A 147 -7.18 1.23 -6.45
N MET A 148 -8.31 0.65 -6.88
CA MET A 148 -9.62 1.31 -6.85
C MET A 148 -9.99 1.82 -5.46
N LEU A 149 -9.73 1.04 -4.40
CA LEU A 149 -10.01 1.45 -3.01
C LEU A 149 -9.27 2.74 -2.63
N TRP A 150 -8.14 3.04 -3.26
CA TRP A 150 -7.38 4.27 -3.06
C TRP A 150 -7.87 5.44 -3.91
N THR A 151 -8.32 5.19 -5.15
CA THR A 151 -8.77 6.24 -6.08
C THR A 151 -10.22 6.66 -5.82
N LEU A 152 -11.08 5.73 -5.37
CA LEU A 152 -12.49 5.96 -5.10
C LEU A 152 -12.76 7.08 -4.08
N PRO A 153 -12.08 7.16 -2.91
CA PRO A 153 -12.22 8.29 -1.98
C PRO A 153 -12.01 9.65 -2.65
N VAL A 154 -10.98 9.76 -3.50
CA VAL A 154 -10.65 11.03 -4.17
C VAL A 154 -11.72 11.37 -5.19
N ALA A 155 -12.18 10.39 -5.97
CA ALA A 155 -13.29 10.59 -6.90
C ALA A 155 -14.55 11.07 -6.17
N VAL A 156 -14.99 10.36 -5.14
CA VAL A 156 -16.18 10.72 -4.35
C VAL A 156 -16.09 12.14 -3.82
N VAL A 157 -14.97 12.50 -3.19
CA VAL A 157 -14.80 13.82 -2.59
C VAL A 157 -14.81 14.93 -3.66
N VAL A 158 -14.07 14.75 -4.75
CA VAL A 158 -13.97 15.75 -5.82
C VAL A 158 -15.32 15.99 -6.49
N TYR A 159 -16.06 14.92 -6.82
CA TYR A 159 -17.40 15.05 -7.38
C TYR A 159 -18.41 15.64 -6.40
N SER A 160 -18.31 15.31 -5.10
CA SER A 160 -19.20 15.86 -4.07
C SER A 160 -19.03 17.39 -3.93
N ILE A 161 -17.79 17.89 -4.02
CA ILE A 161 -17.54 19.34 -4.01
C ILE A 161 -18.15 19.99 -5.25
N ASP A 162 -17.93 19.43 -6.44
CA ASP A 162 -18.43 20.02 -7.67
C ASP A 162 -19.97 20.08 -7.67
N VAL A 163 -20.64 18.98 -7.30
CA VAL A 163 -22.11 18.94 -7.17
C VAL A 163 -22.60 19.92 -6.11
N GLY A 164 -21.94 19.97 -4.94
CA GLY A 164 -22.26 20.93 -3.87
C GLY A 164 -22.06 22.39 -4.29
N SER A 165 -21.04 22.66 -5.12
CA SER A 165 -20.79 24.01 -5.67
C SER A 165 -21.85 24.44 -6.68
N ILE A 166 -22.36 23.50 -7.49
CA ILE A 166 -23.44 23.74 -8.44
C ILE A 166 -24.75 24.00 -7.68
N PHE A 167 -25.05 23.17 -6.67
CA PHE A 167 -26.25 23.33 -5.87
C PHE A 167 -26.24 24.61 -5.05
N SER A 168 -25.10 24.95 -4.42
CA SER A 168 -24.95 26.20 -3.66
C SER A 168 -25.05 27.43 -4.55
N ARG A 169 -24.50 27.43 -5.78
CA ARG A 169 -24.71 28.52 -6.76
C ARG A 169 -26.16 28.67 -7.20
N ARG A 170 -26.92 27.57 -7.30
CA ARG A 170 -28.37 27.63 -7.57
C ARG A 170 -29.17 28.11 -6.36
N MET A 171 -28.69 27.82 -5.16
CA MET A 171 -29.34 28.13 -3.90
C MET A 171 -28.84 29.43 -3.24
N SER A 172 -27.91 30.16 -3.88
CA SER A 172 -27.21 31.34 -3.35
C SER A 172 -28.07 32.60 -3.22
N ARG A 173 -29.37 32.45 -2.93
CA ARG A 173 -30.12 33.44 -2.14
C ARG A 173 -29.75 33.38 -0.65
N ILE A 174 -29.01 32.35 -0.20
CA ILE A 174 -28.63 32.16 1.20
C ILE A 174 -27.09 32.16 1.32
N ARG A 175 -26.51 33.27 1.78
CA ARG A 175 -25.06 33.41 2.09
C ARG A 175 -24.73 32.67 3.38
N PHE A 176 -24.05 31.52 3.35
CA PHE A 176 -23.71 30.89 4.64
C PHE A 176 -22.40 30.10 4.79
N LEU A 177 -21.49 30.05 3.81
CA LEU A 177 -20.19 29.38 4.05
C LEU A 177 -19.01 30.25 3.63
N SER A 178 -18.11 30.48 4.58
CA SER A 178 -16.80 31.09 4.33
C SER A 178 -15.91 30.10 3.60
N SER A 179 -14.97 30.59 2.79
CA SER A 179 -14.02 29.75 2.05
C SER A 179 -13.19 28.80 2.93
N SER A 180 -13.01 29.15 4.21
CA SER A 180 -12.34 28.32 5.21
C SER A 180 -13.14 27.07 5.59
N ASP A 181 -14.47 27.18 5.66
CA ASP A 181 -15.36 26.08 6.09
C ASP A 181 -15.42 24.97 5.03
N VAL A 182 -15.41 25.35 3.75
CA VAL A 182 -15.40 24.41 2.62
C VAL A 182 -14.12 23.55 2.61
N ASN A 183 -12.98 24.15 2.96
CA ASN A 183 -11.71 23.41 3.04
C ASN A 183 -11.68 22.43 4.21
N LEU A 184 -12.28 22.79 5.35
CA LEU A 184 -12.38 21.89 6.50
C LEU A 184 -13.30 20.70 6.21
N VAL A 185 -14.47 20.95 5.60
CA VAL A 185 -15.41 19.89 5.19
C VAL A 185 -14.74 18.94 4.19
N PHE A 186 -14.02 19.48 3.21
CA PHE A 186 -13.22 18.65 2.28
C PHE A 186 -12.22 17.78 3.01
N LEU A 187 -11.44 18.35 3.93
CA LEU A 187 -10.41 17.62 4.67
C LEU A 187 -11.01 16.49 5.51
N LEU A 188 -12.11 16.77 6.21
CA LEU A 188 -12.80 15.79 7.05
C LEU A 188 -13.41 14.66 6.21
N LEU A 189 -14.10 14.99 5.12
CA LEU A 189 -14.68 13.99 4.22
C LEU A 189 -13.57 13.14 3.58
N PHE A 190 -12.49 13.77 3.13
CA PHE A 190 -11.35 13.08 2.56
C PHE A 190 -10.67 12.14 3.57
N ALA A 191 -10.45 12.60 4.81
CA ALA A 191 -9.88 11.78 5.87
C ALA A 191 -10.79 10.59 6.22
N ALA A 192 -12.10 10.81 6.33
CA ALA A 192 -13.08 9.76 6.59
C ALA A 192 -13.08 8.71 5.46
N CYS A 193 -13.11 9.13 4.19
CA CYS A 193 -13.08 8.21 3.06
C CYS A 193 -11.75 7.47 2.92
N CYS A 194 -10.62 8.06 3.35
CA CYS A 194 -9.31 7.40 3.34
C CYS A 194 -9.12 6.39 4.48
N LEU A 195 -9.96 6.38 5.51
CA LEU A 195 -9.78 5.49 6.66
C LEU A 195 -9.87 4.00 6.25
N ALA A 196 -10.89 3.64 5.46
CA ALA A 196 -11.10 2.28 5.00
C ALA A 196 -9.92 1.71 4.18
N PRO A 197 -9.41 2.37 3.11
CA PRO A 197 -8.26 1.87 2.38
C PRO A 197 -6.98 1.83 3.22
N VAL A 198 -6.80 2.77 4.16
CA VAL A 198 -5.66 2.75 5.09
C VAL A 198 -5.70 1.50 5.98
N LEU A 199 -6.84 1.22 6.62
CA LEU A 199 -7.00 0.04 7.48
C LEU A 199 -6.81 -1.26 6.69
N TYR A 200 -7.43 -1.35 5.51
CA TYR A 200 -7.26 -2.49 4.61
C TYR A 200 -5.78 -2.68 4.24
N TRP A 201 -5.07 -1.60 3.94
CA TRP A 201 -3.66 -1.67 3.55
C TRP A 201 -2.73 -2.09 4.68
N PHE A 202 -2.99 -1.65 5.92
CA PHE A 202 -2.28 -2.15 7.09
C PHE A 202 -2.46 -3.65 7.28
N GLU A 203 -3.67 -4.17 7.04
CA GLU A 203 -3.96 -5.60 7.15
C GLU A 203 -3.28 -6.41 6.04
N VAL A 204 -3.30 -5.90 4.80
CA VAL A 204 -2.54 -6.50 3.69
C VAL A 204 -1.04 -6.50 4.01
N MET A 205 -0.49 -5.40 4.52
CA MET A 205 0.91 -5.32 4.94
C MET A 205 1.25 -6.35 6.01
N ARG A 206 0.42 -6.45 7.05
CA ARG A 206 0.59 -7.42 8.14
C ARG A 206 0.61 -8.85 7.60
N THR A 207 -0.33 -9.19 6.72
CA THR A 207 -0.46 -10.52 6.12
C THR A 207 0.70 -10.86 5.19
N VAL A 208 1.07 -9.94 4.30
CA VAL A 208 2.20 -10.10 3.37
C VAL A 208 3.50 -10.27 4.15
N LEU A 209 3.75 -9.44 5.16
CA LEU A 209 4.94 -9.60 6.00
C LEU A 209 4.92 -10.90 6.82
N ALA A 210 3.77 -11.28 7.38
CA ALA A 210 3.64 -12.55 8.11
C ALA A 210 3.98 -13.78 7.24
N ILE A 211 3.73 -13.72 5.93
CA ILE A 211 4.08 -14.76 4.97
C ILE A 211 5.55 -14.65 4.53
N PHE A 212 6.00 -13.47 4.10
CA PHE A 212 7.32 -13.33 3.47
C PHE A 212 8.47 -13.33 4.47
N LEU A 213 8.29 -12.83 5.69
CA LEU A 213 9.36 -12.85 6.72
C LEU A 213 9.84 -14.29 7.03
N PRO A 214 8.97 -15.29 7.29
CA PRO A 214 9.42 -16.65 7.52
C PRO A 214 9.97 -17.32 6.25
N VAL A 215 9.37 -17.08 5.08
CA VAL A 215 9.85 -17.63 3.80
C VAL A 215 11.26 -17.14 3.51
N MET A 216 11.49 -15.83 3.57
CA MET A 216 12.78 -15.21 3.28
C MET A 216 13.87 -15.66 4.25
N GLY A 217 13.54 -15.87 5.53
CA GLY A 217 14.51 -16.43 6.47
C GLY A 217 14.85 -17.90 6.23
N ARG A 218 13.96 -18.69 5.61
CA ARG A 218 14.25 -20.07 5.21
C ARG A 218 15.06 -20.15 3.92
N CYS A 219 14.84 -19.22 2.99
CA CYS A 219 15.64 -19.11 1.76
C CYS A 219 17.11 -18.71 2.04
N GLY A 220 17.41 -18.21 3.24
CA GLY A 220 18.75 -17.80 3.63
C GLY A 220 19.28 -16.70 2.71
N MET A 221 20.54 -16.79 2.31
CA MET A 221 21.21 -15.75 1.52
C MET A 221 20.98 -15.85 0.01
N ILE A 222 20.27 -16.88 -0.46
CA ILE A 222 20.06 -17.12 -1.90
C ILE A 222 19.29 -15.96 -2.55
N LEU A 223 18.27 -15.43 -1.87
CA LEU A 223 17.35 -14.41 -2.40
C LEU A 223 17.61 -12.99 -1.86
N LYS A 224 18.76 -12.71 -1.24
CA LYS A 224 19.10 -11.40 -0.63
C LYS A 224 17.91 -10.82 0.18
N PRO A 225 17.48 -11.51 1.24
CA PRO A 225 16.20 -11.30 1.91
C PRO A 225 16.04 -9.88 2.48
N ASP A 226 17.12 -9.24 2.92
CA ASP A 226 17.11 -7.86 3.41
C ASP A 226 16.60 -6.86 2.36
N LEU A 227 17.07 -7.00 1.11
CA LEU A 227 16.65 -6.15 -0.01
C LEU A 227 15.20 -6.41 -0.40
N PHE A 228 14.78 -7.68 -0.40
CA PHE A 228 13.43 -8.07 -0.76
C PHE A 228 12.40 -7.56 0.25
N ILE A 229 12.63 -7.79 1.55
CA ILE A 229 11.73 -7.34 2.61
C ILE A 229 11.71 -5.82 2.71
N SER A 230 12.85 -5.14 2.55
CA SER A 230 12.86 -3.69 2.56
C SER A 230 12.13 -3.09 1.36
N ALA A 231 12.27 -3.66 0.16
CA ALA A 231 11.48 -3.23 -1.00
C ALA A 231 9.96 -3.40 -0.79
N ILE A 232 9.53 -4.51 -0.16
CA ILE A 232 8.13 -4.73 0.21
C ILE A 232 7.64 -3.65 1.18
N ILE A 233 8.39 -3.38 2.26
CA ILE A 233 8.04 -2.34 3.24
C ILE A 233 7.97 -0.97 2.55
N GLY A 234 8.94 -0.67 1.70
CA GLY A 234 8.97 0.57 0.92
C GLY A 234 7.76 0.74 0.01
N PHE A 235 7.27 -0.35 -0.62
CA PHE A 235 6.05 -0.36 -1.43
C PHE A 235 4.80 -0.13 -0.58
N PHE A 236 4.72 -0.73 0.62
CA PHE A 236 3.61 -0.45 1.53
C PHE A 236 3.59 1.02 1.98
N VAL A 237 4.75 1.59 2.30
CA VAL A 237 4.86 3.01 2.66
C VAL A 237 4.53 3.90 1.48
N SER A 238 4.98 3.59 0.26
CA SER A 238 4.72 4.43 -0.91
C SER A 238 3.22 4.52 -1.19
N MET A 239 2.50 3.40 -1.14
CA MET A 239 1.04 3.38 -1.29
C MET A 239 0.33 4.15 -0.17
N LEU A 240 0.73 3.92 1.09
CA LEU A 240 0.12 4.58 2.26
C LEU A 240 0.33 6.10 2.25
N THR A 241 1.46 6.57 1.71
CA THR A 241 1.81 7.99 1.71
C THR A 241 1.28 8.73 0.48
N LEU A 242 1.13 8.05 -0.66
CA LEU A 242 0.82 8.69 -1.95
C LEU A 242 -0.44 9.58 -1.91
N ILE A 243 -1.54 9.08 -1.34
CA ILE A 243 -2.82 9.81 -1.23
C ILE A 243 -3.03 10.36 0.20
N PRO A 244 -3.09 9.54 1.28
CA PRO A 244 -3.35 10.04 2.64
C PRO A 244 -2.37 11.11 3.13
N CYS A 245 -1.06 10.94 2.89
CA CYS A 245 -0.07 11.93 3.34
C CYS A 245 -0.06 13.20 2.49
N SER A 246 -0.90 13.32 1.45
CA SER A 246 -1.14 14.61 0.80
C SER A 246 -1.79 15.62 1.75
N ILE A 247 -2.54 15.17 2.77
CA ILE A 247 -3.05 16.02 3.86
C ILE A 247 -1.89 16.68 4.62
N LEU A 248 -0.82 15.92 4.90
CA LEU A 248 0.35 16.42 5.64
C LEU A 248 1.09 17.53 4.89
N GLY A 249 1.16 17.45 3.55
CA GLY A 249 1.69 18.53 2.72
C GLY A 249 0.83 19.80 2.76
N GLY A 250 -0.44 19.68 3.15
CA GLY A 250 -1.40 20.78 3.27
C GLY A 250 -1.48 21.52 4.54
N LEU A 251 -1.26 20.78 5.62
CA LEU A 251 -1.10 21.31 6.95
C LEU A 251 0.22 22.08 7.05
N ARG A 252 0.64 22.80 5.98
CA ARG A 252 1.93 23.48 5.76
C ARG A 252 2.91 22.99 6.80
N SER A 253 3.25 21.69 6.77
CA SER A 253 4.21 21.16 7.72
C SER A 253 5.40 22.05 7.51
N SER A 254 5.73 22.88 8.50
CA SER A 254 6.70 23.94 8.30
C SER A 254 7.91 23.24 7.68
N PRO A 255 8.52 23.75 6.61
CA PRO A 255 9.68 23.10 6.01
C PRO A 255 10.76 22.79 7.07
N ARG A 256 10.71 23.44 8.23
CA ARG A 256 11.46 23.09 9.45
C ARG A 256 11.06 21.74 10.08
N GLN A 257 9.78 21.43 10.25
CA GLN A 257 9.30 20.16 10.83
C GLN A 257 9.67 18.95 9.96
N THR A 258 9.50 19.04 8.64
CA THR A 258 9.93 17.95 7.72
C THR A 258 11.44 17.78 7.74
N ARG A 259 12.20 18.89 7.77
CA ARG A 259 13.66 18.88 7.92
C ARG A 259 14.15 18.32 9.25
N LEU A 260 13.34 18.34 10.32
CA LEU A 260 13.71 17.76 11.61
C LEU A 260 13.28 16.29 11.73
N LEU A 261 12.11 15.93 11.20
CA LEU A 261 11.58 14.57 11.35
C LEU A 261 12.30 13.56 10.45
N ALA A 262 12.65 13.93 9.21
CA ALA A 262 13.38 13.05 8.29
C ALA A 262 14.74 12.59 8.86
N PRO A 263 15.65 13.46 9.35
CA PRO A 263 16.90 13.00 9.95
C PRO A 263 16.68 12.22 11.24
N LEU A 264 15.67 12.55 12.04
CA LEU A 264 15.33 11.76 13.24
C LEU A 264 14.98 10.32 12.87
N LEU A 265 14.14 10.12 11.84
CA LEU A 265 13.80 8.78 11.34
C LEU A 265 15.04 8.01 10.85
N LEU A 266 15.94 8.69 10.14
CA LEU A 266 17.20 8.11 9.68
C LEU A 266 18.13 7.76 10.85
N LEU A 267 18.20 8.60 11.88
CA LEU A 267 18.97 8.33 13.11
C LEU A 267 18.43 7.12 13.86
N VAL A 268 17.10 6.96 13.95
CA VAL A 268 16.48 5.77 14.54
C VAL A 268 16.87 4.51 13.76
N SER A 269 16.78 4.54 12.43
CA SER A 269 17.21 3.41 11.58
C SER A 269 18.70 3.11 11.74
N ALA A 270 19.55 4.14 11.76
CA ALA A 270 20.99 3.99 11.95
C ALA A 270 21.34 3.40 13.33
N TYR A 271 20.67 3.86 14.39
CA TYR A 271 20.81 3.29 15.73
C TYR A 271 20.44 1.79 15.75
N HIS A 272 19.31 1.42 15.15
CA HIS A 272 18.91 0.02 15.05
C HIS A 272 19.84 -0.81 14.15
N ALA A 273 20.46 -0.22 13.14
CA ALA A 273 21.47 -0.89 12.32
C ALA A 273 22.76 -1.17 13.11
N VAL A 274 23.16 -0.27 14.01
CA VAL A 274 24.29 -0.51 14.93
C VAL A 274 23.92 -1.60 15.94
N LEU A 275 22.74 -1.54 16.56
CA LEU A 275 22.24 -2.59 17.46
C LEU A 275 22.11 -3.96 16.77
N SER A 276 21.95 -3.98 15.45
CA SER A 276 21.88 -5.24 14.69
C SER A 276 23.16 -6.06 14.78
N LYS A 277 24.32 -5.44 15.04
CA LYS A 277 25.59 -6.16 15.22
C LYS A 277 25.67 -6.95 16.53
N SER A 278 25.01 -6.48 17.58
CA SER A 278 24.98 -7.21 18.86
C SER A 278 24.00 -8.37 18.81
N LYS A 279 22.98 -8.30 17.94
CA LYS A 279 22.19 -9.46 17.54
C LYS A 279 23.11 -10.36 16.70
N SER A 280 23.19 -11.65 17.03
CA SER A 280 24.00 -12.60 16.25
C SER A 280 23.66 -12.47 14.77
N SER A 281 24.60 -12.33 13.82
CA SER A 281 24.22 -12.30 12.40
C SER A 281 23.78 -13.71 11.95
N TYR A 282 22.91 -13.80 10.95
CA TYR A 282 22.62 -15.11 10.36
C TYR A 282 23.87 -15.61 9.64
N SER A 283 24.29 -16.83 9.95
CA SER A 283 25.31 -17.56 9.20
C SER A 283 24.80 -18.97 8.90
N LEU A 284 25.35 -19.61 7.86
CA LEU A 284 25.05 -21.02 7.56
C LEU A 284 25.30 -21.92 8.77
N GLU A 285 26.28 -21.56 9.59
CA GLU A 285 26.65 -22.28 10.82
C GLU A 285 25.70 -22.00 12.00
N ARG A 286 24.86 -20.95 11.93
CA ARG A 286 23.98 -20.52 13.04
C ARG A 286 22.57 -20.16 12.54
N PRO A 287 21.75 -21.14 12.11
CA PRO A 287 20.36 -20.88 11.75
C PRO A 287 19.55 -20.50 12.99
N LYS A 288 18.92 -19.31 12.96
CA LYS A 288 18.35 -18.67 14.16
C LYS A 288 16.96 -19.14 14.60
N ARG A 289 16.24 -19.94 13.82
CA ARG A 289 14.87 -20.36 14.17
C ARG A 289 14.70 -21.86 14.13
N LEU A 290 14.77 -22.47 15.31
CA LEU A 290 14.19 -23.78 15.58
C LEU A 290 12.69 -23.59 15.81
N PHE A 291 11.87 -24.01 14.85
CA PHE A 291 10.44 -24.14 15.06
C PHE A 291 10.20 -25.48 15.75
N VAL A 292 9.93 -25.45 17.05
CA VAL A 292 9.44 -26.63 17.76
C VAL A 292 7.96 -26.75 17.47
N GLN A 293 7.61 -27.54 16.45
CA GLN A 293 6.22 -27.89 16.19
C GLN A 293 5.87 -29.11 17.03
N HIS A 294 5.07 -28.90 18.09
CA HIS A 294 4.48 -30.01 18.81
C HIS A 294 3.38 -30.64 17.96
N VAL A 295 3.62 -31.85 17.44
CA VAL A 295 2.63 -32.63 16.69
C VAL A 295 2.12 -33.74 17.60
N GLU A 296 0.95 -33.53 18.19
CA GLU A 296 0.25 -34.58 18.91
C GLU A 296 -0.38 -35.54 17.88
N ARG A 297 0.26 -36.69 17.66
CA ARG A 297 -0.35 -37.76 16.85
C ARG A 297 -1.36 -38.49 17.70
N ARG A 298 -2.64 -38.16 17.58
CA ARG A 298 -3.71 -39.06 18.02
C ARG A 298 -3.71 -40.27 17.10
N SER A 299 -3.13 -41.38 17.55
CA SER A 299 -3.35 -42.68 16.93
C SER A 299 -4.84 -43.01 17.07
N LEU A 300 -5.58 -42.87 15.97
CA LEU A 300 -6.84 -43.57 15.80
C LEU A 300 -6.52 -45.07 15.79
N ASN A 301 -6.42 -45.66 16.99
CA ASN A 301 -6.58 -47.10 17.18
C ASN A 301 -8.03 -47.42 16.83
N LYS A 302 -8.32 -47.43 15.52
CA LYS A 302 -9.55 -47.98 14.98
C LYS A 302 -9.43 -49.47 15.26
N ALA A 303 -10.15 -49.89 16.29
CA ALA A 303 -10.29 -51.26 16.72
C ALA A 303 -10.53 -52.17 15.50
N SER A 304 -9.46 -52.80 15.03
CA SER A 304 -9.51 -54.03 14.24
C SER A 304 -9.59 -55.23 15.19
N SER A 305 -10.43 -55.14 16.22
CA SER A 305 -10.83 -56.29 17.01
C SER A 305 -12.13 -56.84 16.44
N SER A 306 -11.98 -57.92 15.69
CA SER A 306 -12.94 -59.04 15.60
C SER A 306 -14.33 -58.75 15.02
N SER A 307 -14.43 -58.78 13.69
CA SER A 307 -15.56 -59.45 13.02
C SER A 307 -15.01 -60.62 12.21
N SER A 308 -14.55 -61.63 12.93
CA SER A 308 -14.12 -62.91 12.36
C SER A 308 -14.44 -64.03 13.35
N SER A 309 -15.72 -64.43 13.39
CA SER A 309 -16.15 -65.80 13.70
C SER A 309 -17.67 -65.87 13.74
N SER A 310 -18.24 -66.61 12.77
CA SER A 310 -19.34 -67.58 12.90
C SER A 310 -20.59 -67.19 13.68
#